data_AF-A0A962X0K0-F1
#
_entry.id   AF-A0A962X0K0-F1
#
_cell.length_a   1.000
_cell.length_b   1.000
_cell.length_c   1.000
_cell.angle_alpha   90.00
_cell.angle_beta   90.00
_cell.angle_gamma   90.00
#
_symmetry.space_group_name_H-M   'P 1'
#
loop_
_entity.id
_entity.type
_entity.pdbx_description
1 polymer ?
#
loop_
_entity_poly.entity_id
_entity_poly.type
_entity_poly.pdbx_seq_one_letter_code
_entity_poly.pdbx_strand_id
1 'polypeptide(L)'
;MSYWRQFEEFNPLTGKIPLGPFFVLNIVASRARDLLKDKSLREITSIALSIDWIIYEQVEQEYVAMVHPEDESAAALEDFISDTENTETDISRFSLFESSIEEQDEDHFDESISFFIDEVGVLKDYFDRYYLEDMQEYKMFAVLSLWKIADCLNWTEYKPTYKENAIGLSIAEGYASKALDALCYAERLLAIQPLESELEKYSKQLNQRNEEMVKLVEVNTPPAKAGGFGLRLKAGSVGTSADGCRYTT
;
A
#
# COMPACT_ATOMS: atom_id res chain seq x y z
N MET A 1 8.29 -14.55 1.30
CA MET A 1 7.54 -15.81 1.12
C MET A 1 6.13 -15.47 0.69
N SER A 2 5.56 -16.25 -0.23
CA SER A 2 4.16 -16.12 -0.64
C SER A 2 3.19 -16.69 0.39
N TYR A 3 1.93 -16.31 0.27
CA TYR A 3 0.84 -16.84 1.07
C TYR A 3 0.53 -18.26 0.62
N TRP A 4 1.08 -19.25 1.33
CA TRP A 4 0.82 -20.66 1.12
C TRP A 4 -0.19 -21.19 2.12
N ARG A 5 -1.44 -20.67 2.06
CA ARG A 5 -2.57 -21.19 2.84
C ARG A 5 -2.30 -21.27 4.35
N GLN A 6 -1.48 -20.37 4.88
CA GLN A 6 -1.11 -20.36 6.31
C GLN A 6 -2.34 -20.36 7.23
N PHE A 7 -3.46 -19.81 6.77
CA PHE A 7 -4.71 -19.79 7.55
C PHE A 7 -5.51 -21.10 7.57
N GLU A 8 -5.12 -22.10 6.77
CA GLU A 8 -5.63 -23.47 6.89
C GLU A 8 -5.03 -24.16 8.12
N GLU A 9 -3.77 -23.86 8.45
CA GLU A 9 -3.04 -24.43 9.60
C GLU A 9 -3.25 -23.58 10.87
N PHE A 10 -3.27 -22.26 10.73
CA PHE A 10 -3.48 -21.31 11.82
C PHE A 10 -4.77 -20.51 11.63
N ASN A 11 -5.78 -20.75 12.46
CA ASN A 11 -7.00 -19.95 12.40
C ASN A 11 -6.72 -18.48 12.82
N PRO A 12 -6.85 -17.48 11.92
CA PRO A 12 -6.47 -16.09 12.24
C PRO A 12 -7.36 -15.46 13.32
N LEU A 13 -8.62 -15.91 13.45
CA LEU A 13 -9.58 -15.37 14.42
C LEU A 13 -9.44 -15.97 15.82
N THR A 14 -9.17 -17.27 15.91
CA THR A 14 -9.27 -18.05 17.17
C THR A 14 -8.06 -18.91 17.47
N GLY A 15 -7.08 -18.97 16.55
CA GLY A 15 -5.88 -19.78 16.65
C GLY A 15 -5.13 -19.49 17.94
N LYS A 16 -4.79 -20.55 18.67
CA LYS A 16 -4.02 -20.42 19.90
C LYS A 16 -2.56 -20.19 19.54
N ILE A 17 -1.93 -19.26 20.23
CA ILE A 17 -0.51 -18.97 20.07
C ILE A 17 0.23 -19.54 21.28
N PRO A 18 1.21 -20.43 21.09
CA PRO A 18 2.06 -20.91 22.16
C PRO A 18 2.66 -19.76 22.99
N LEU A 19 2.80 -19.96 24.30
CA LEU A 19 3.37 -18.94 25.19
C LEU A 19 4.87 -18.71 24.98
N GLY A 20 5.56 -19.67 24.37
CA GLY A 20 6.96 -19.60 24.01
C GLY A 20 7.17 -20.12 22.59
N PRO A 21 8.28 -19.74 21.94
CA PRO A 21 9.35 -18.92 22.49
C PRO A 21 9.05 -17.40 22.49
N PHE A 22 8.05 -16.95 21.73
CA PHE A 22 7.75 -15.51 21.54
C PHE A 22 6.45 -15.10 22.26
N PHE A 23 6.54 -14.76 23.55
CA PHE A 23 5.38 -14.39 24.36
C PHE A 23 4.59 -13.19 23.82
N VAL A 24 5.27 -12.26 23.11
CA VAL A 24 4.66 -11.04 22.57
C VAL A 24 3.61 -11.34 21.49
N LEU A 25 3.71 -12.47 20.79
CA LEU A 25 2.80 -12.81 19.69
C LEU A 25 1.34 -12.94 20.11
N ASN A 26 1.08 -13.35 21.35
CA ASN A 26 -0.28 -13.38 21.89
C ASN A 26 -0.91 -11.97 21.93
N ILE A 27 -0.12 -10.98 22.34
CA ILE A 27 -0.56 -9.57 22.39
C ILE A 27 -0.74 -9.04 20.96
N VAL A 28 0.21 -9.33 20.07
CA VAL A 28 0.15 -8.91 18.66
C VAL A 28 -1.11 -9.47 18.00
N ALA A 29 -1.37 -10.77 18.11
CA ALA A 29 -2.55 -11.38 17.52
C ALA A 29 -3.86 -10.86 18.12
N SER A 30 -3.93 -10.67 19.45
CA SER A 30 -5.14 -10.12 20.08
C SER A 30 -5.48 -8.76 19.48
N ARG A 31 -4.48 -7.87 19.37
CA ARG A 31 -4.68 -6.52 18.83
C ARG A 31 -5.01 -6.54 17.35
N ALA A 32 -4.32 -7.37 16.55
CA ALA A 32 -4.64 -7.55 15.14
C ALA A 32 -6.07 -8.08 14.93
N ARG A 33 -6.53 -9.02 15.77
CA ARG A 33 -7.91 -9.52 15.78
C ARG A 33 -8.91 -8.44 16.16
N ASP A 34 -8.58 -7.57 17.11
CA ASP A 34 -9.45 -6.46 17.51
C ASP A 34 -9.67 -5.47 16.35
N LEU A 35 -8.65 -5.24 15.51
CA LEU A 35 -8.75 -4.44 14.28
C LEU A 35 -9.61 -5.11 13.20
N LEU A 36 -9.74 -6.44 13.26
CA LEU A 36 -10.46 -7.29 12.30
C LEU A 36 -11.76 -7.89 12.87
N LYS A 37 -12.24 -7.39 14.01
CA LYS A 37 -13.38 -7.97 14.75
C LYS A 37 -14.69 -8.05 13.96
N ASP A 38 -14.82 -7.22 12.92
CA ASP A 38 -15.96 -7.16 12.02
C ASP A 38 -15.79 -8.01 10.75
N LYS A 39 -14.64 -8.67 10.58
CA LYS A 39 -14.32 -9.48 9.42
C LYS A 39 -14.51 -10.97 9.68
N SER A 40 -15.12 -11.64 8.71
CA SER A 40 -15.21 -13.10 8.66
C SER A 40 -13.88 -13.72 8.26
N LEU A 41 -13.71 -15.02 8.54
CA LEU A 41 -12.53 -15.78 8.11
C LEU A 41 -12.33 -15.70 6.59
N ARG A 42 -13.42 -15.81 5.81
CA ARG A 42 -13.38 -15.73 4.34
C ARG A 42 -12.86 -14.38 3.87
N GLU A 43 -13.30 -13.28 4.49
CA GLU A 43 -12.79 -11.95 4.15
C GLU A 43 -11.32 -11.79 4.53
N ILE A 44 -10.90 -12.30 5.69
CA ILE A 44 -9.49 -12.27 6.11
C ILE A 44 -8.61 -13.05 5.13
N THR A 45 -9.04 -14.24 4.70
CA THR A 45 -8.33 -15.03 3.68
C THR A 45 -8.28 -14.31 2.35
N SER A 46 -9.39 -13.69 1.91
CA SER A 46 -9.42 -12.89 0.69
C SER A 46 -8.42 -11.73 0.75
N ILE A 47 -8.32 -11.04 1.89
CA ILE A 47 -7.35 -9.96 2.09
C ILE A 47 -5.92 -10.49 2.02
N ALA A 48 -5.64 -11.65 2.63
CA ALA A 48 -4.30 -12.24 2.57
C ALA A 48 -3.87 -12.58 1.14
N LEU A 49 -4.78 -13.11 0.33
CA LEU A 49 -4.54 -13.38 -1.09
C LEU A 49 -4.28 -12.10 -1.89
N SER A 50 -5.02 -11.02 -1.61
CA SER A 50 -4.74 -9.71 -2.21
C SER A 50 -3.36 -9.18 -1.83
N ILE A 51 -2.96 -9.31 -0.56
CA ILE A 51 -1.63 -8.90 -0.09
C ILE A 51 -0.54 -9.70 -0.81
N ASP A 52 -0.72 -11.01 -0.95
CA ASP A 52 0.23 -11.88 -1.63
C ASP A 52 0.42 -11.47 -3.09
N TRP A 53 -0.67 -11.21 -3.80
CA TRP A 53 -0.64 -10.74 -5.17
C TRP A 53 0.10 -9.39 -5.31
N ILE A 54 -0.18 -8.42 -4.42
CA ILE A 54 0.52 -7.13 -4.40
C ILE A 54 2.02 -7.31 -4.20
N ILE A 55 2.41 -8.17 -3.25
CA ILE A 55 3.83 -8.43 -2.98
C ILE A 55 4.49 -9.08 -4.20
N TYR A 56 3.81 -10.07 -4.81
CA TYR A 56 4.30 -10.74 -6.00
C TYR A 56 4.51 -9.78 -7.16
N GLU A 57 3.51 -8.95 -7.47
CA GLU A 57 3.57 -7.97 -8.56
C GLU A 57 4.74 -6.99 -8.36
N GLN A 58 4.92 -6.47 -7.14
CA GLN A 58 6.02 -5.55 -6.85
C GLN A 58 7.39 -6.21 -7.02
N VAL A 59 7.55 -7.45 -6.54
CA VAL A 59 8.80 -8.21 -6.66
C VAL A 59 9.10 -8.55 -8.12
N GLU A 60 8.07 -8.90 -8.89
CA GLU A 60 8.20 -9.17 -10.32
C GLU A 60 8.63 -7.91 -11.09
N GLN A 61 8.02 -6.75 -10.81
CA GLN A 61 8.40 -5.47 -11.40
C GLN A 61 9.87 -5.12 -11.10
N GLU A 62 10.33 -5.30 -9.86
CA GLU A 62 11.72 -5.07 -9.47
C GLU A 62 12.68 -6.05 -10.15
N TYR A 63 12.29 -7.31 -10.25
CA TYR A 63 13.09 -8.33 -10.95
C TYR A 63 13.23 -8.01 -12.44
N VAL A 64 12.14 -7.67 -13.12
CA VAL A 64 12.15 -7.28 -14.54
C VAL A 64 13.04 -6.05 -14.75
N ALA A 65 12.92 -5.03 -13.89
CA ALA A 65 13.76 -3.83 -13.96
C ALA A 65 15.25 -4.12 -13.78
N MET A 66 15.62 -5.13 -12.97
CA MET A 66 17.02 -5.53 -12.76
C MET A 66 17.58 -6.39 -13.90
N VAL A 67 16.79 -7.32 -14.43
CA VAL A 67 17.25 -8.30 -15.44
C VAL A 67 17.20 -7.74 -16.85
N HIS A 68 16.23 -6.86 -17.13
CA HIS A 68 16.02 -6.27 -18.45
C HIS A 68 16.11 -4.73 -18.41
N PRO A 69 17.25 -4.14 -17.97
CA PRO A 69 17.38 -2.68 -17.87
C PRO A 69 17.38 -1.98 -19.24
N GLU A 70 17.58 -2.72 -20.34
CA GLU A 70 17.60 -2.19 -21.71
C GLU A 70 16.25 -2.29 -22.44
N ASP A 71 15.28 -3.05 -21.90
CA ASP A 71 13.94 -3.14 -22.47
C ASP A 71 13.07 -2.01 -21.89
N GLU A 72 13.16 -0.82 -22.50
CA GLU A 72 12.33 0.38 -22.23
C GLU A 72 10.82 0.16 -22.50
N SER A 73 10.21 -0.90 -21.96
CA SER A 73 8.80 -1.24 -22.15
C SER A 73 7.93 -1.04 -20.92
N ALA A 74 8.45 -0.41 -19.86
CA ALA A 74 7.62 0.11 -18.77
C ALA A 74 6.49 1.05 -19.27
N ALA A 75 6.64 1.64 -20.45
CA ALA A 75 5.59 2.42 -21.13
C ALA A 75 4.43 1.57 -21.69
N ALA A 76 4.56 0.25 -21.83
CA ALA A 76 3.51 -0.62 -22.38
C ALA A 76 2.51 -1.11 -21.31
N LEU A 77 2.86 -1.04 -20.02
CA LEU A 77 1.96 -1.45 -18.93
C LEU A 77 0.97 -0.34 -18.54
N GLU A 78 1.38 0.94 -18.63
CA GLU A 78 0.50 2.09 -18.38
C GLU A 78 -0.65 2.19 -19.40
N ASP A 79 -0.40 1.81 -20.66
CA ASP A 79 -1.43 1.81 -21.71
C ASP A 79 -2.51 0.73 -21.48
N PHE A 80 -2.21 -0.32 -20.71
CA PHE A 80 -3.15 -1.41 -20.42
C PHE A 80 -4.08 -1.11 -19.23
N ILE A 81 -3.71 -0.18 -18.35
CA ILE A 81 -4.50 0.21 -17.17
C ILE A 81 -5.53 1.31 -17.52
N SER A 82 -5.24 2.14 -18.55
CA SER A 82 -6.07 3.30 -18.90
C SER A 82 -7.44 2.99 -19.53
N ASP A 83 -7.68 1.74 -19.97
CA ASP A 83 -8.92 1.34 -20.66
C ASP A 83 -9.96 0.65 -19.76
N THR A 84 -9.75 0.56 -18.45
CA THR A 84 -10.71 -0.10 -17.53
C THR A 84 -11.45 0.85 -16.60
N GLU A 85 -12.00 1.92 -17.17
CA GLU A 85 -13.18 2.56 -16.57
C GLU A 85 -14.43 1.76 -16.94
N ASN A 86 -15.03 1.12 -15.92
CA ASN A 86 -16.42 0.67 -15.80
C ASN A 86 -16.65 -0.85 -15.66
N THR A 87 -17.39 -1.17 -14.58
CA THR A 87 -18.22 -2.36 -14.28
C THR A 87 -17.61 -3.51 -13.47
N GLU A 88 -17.96 -3.55 -12.17
CA GLU A 88 -18.49 -4.71 -11.40
C GLU A 88 -17.86 -6.12 -11.56
N THR A 89 -16.58 -6.25 -11.91
CA THR A 89 -15.93 -7.57 -12.08
C THR A 89 -14.65 -7.79 -11.24
N ASP A 90 -14.63 -7.36 -9.98
CA ASP A 90 -13.45 -7.62 -9.11
C ASP A 90 -13.35 -9.08 -8.64
N ILE A 91 -14.42 -9.87 -8.72
CA ILE A 91 -14.40 -11.28 -8.30
C ILE A 91 -14.13 -12.23 -9.49
N SER A 92 -14.40 -11.81 -10.73
CA SER A 92 -14.21 -12.66 -11.91
C SER A 92 -12.75 -12.69 -12.41
N ARG A 93 -11.95 -11.66 -12.10
CA ARG A 93 -10.51 -11.66 -12.40
C ARG A 93 -9.73 -12.70 -11.60
N PHE A 94 -10.18 -13.00 -10.38
CA PHE A 94 -9.59 -14.02 -9.51
C PHE A 94 -9.72 -15.46 -10.06
N SER A 95 -10.84 -15.75 -10.75
CA SER A 95 -11.11 -17.08 -11.34
C SER A 95 -10.26 -17.41 -12.58
N LEU A 96 -9.73 -16.40 -13.26
CA LEU A 96 -8.92 -16.58 -14.47
C LEU A 96 -7.43 -16.76 -14.17
N PHE A 97 -7.00 -16.44 -12.94
CA PHE A 97 -5.62 -16.54 -12.49
C PHE A 97 -5.27 -17.96 -12.01
N GLU A 98 -6.20 -18.67 -11.34
CA GLU A 98 -6.00 -20.07 -10.94
C GLU A 98 -5.71 -21.01 -12.12
N SER A 99 -6.18 -20.67 -13.34
CA SER A 99 -5.98 -21.51 -14.53
C SER A 99 -4.64 -21.29 -15.26
N SER A 100 -3.85 -20.28 -14.89
CA SER A 100 -2.63 -19.90 -15.64
C SER A 100 -1.32 -20.31 -14.95
N ILE A 101 -1.39 -20.97 -13.80
CA ILE A 101 -0.22 -21.34 -12.98
C ILE A 101 0.30 -22.77 -13.30
N GLU A 102 -0.28 -23.49 -14.26
CA GLU A 102 0.03 -24.91 -14.46
C GLU A 102 1.24 -25.26 -15.35
N GLU A 103 1.93 -24.35 -16.04
CA GLU A 103 3.02 -24.74 -16.96
C GLU A 103 4.20 -23.75 -17.07
N GLN A 104 4.88 -23.43 -15.95
CA GLN A 104 6.26 -22.91 -16.03
C GLN A 104 7.18 -23.71 -15.11
N ASP A 105 8.27 -24.21 -15.69
CA ASP A 105 9.31 -24.99 -15.02
C ASP A 105 9.78 -24.29 -13.74
N GLU A 106 9.70 -25.00 -12.61
CA GLU A 106 10.09 -24.59 -11.26
C GLU A 106 11.62 -24.38 -11.15
N ASP A 107 12.19 -23.43 -11.88
CA ASP A 107 13.58 -23.03 -11.72
C ASP A 107 13.73 -22.21 -10.43
N HIS A 108 14.16 -22.88 -9.36
CA HIS A 108 14.81 -22.36 -8.16
C HIS A 108 14.66 -20.84 -7.89
N PHE A 109 13.44 -20.41 -7.55
CA PHE A 109 13.28 -19.13 -6.88
C PHE A 109 13.95 -19.27 -5.51
N ASP A 110 15.11 -18.63 -5.33
CA ASP A 110 15.92 -18.75 -4.13
C ASP A 110 15.10 -18.26 -2.92
N GLU A 111 14.69 -19.19 -2.05
CA GLU A 111 13.99 -18.90 -0.79
C GLU A 111 14.74 -17.85 0.05
N SER A 112 16.06 -17.71 -0.16
CA SER A 112 16.89 -16.70 0.51
C SER A 112 16.45 -15.27 0.17
N ILE A 113 16.02 -15.00 -1.07
CA ILE A 113 15.60 -13.66 -1.51
C ILE A 113 14.28 -13.27 -0.83
N SER A 114 13.35 -14.22 -0.70
CA SER A 114 12.01 -13.93 -0.17
C SER A 114 11.99 -13.60 1.33
N PHE A 115 13.05 -13.92 2.07
CA PHE A 115 13.19 -13.54 3.48
C PHE A 115 13.51 -12.05 3.66
N PHE A 116 14.23 -11.44 2.71
CA PHE A 116 14.68 -10.04 2.79
C PHE A 116 13.66 -9.01 2.29
N ILE A 117 12.59 -9.45 1.64
CA ILE A 117 11.53 -8.54 1.21
C ILE A 117 10.92 -7.90 2.46
N ASP A 118 10.89 -6.57 2.50
CA ASP A 118 10.14 -5.80 3.48
C ASP A 118 8.69 -5.72 3.02
N GLU A 119 7.88 -6.74 3.36
CA GLU A 119 6.48 -6.80 2.91
C GLU A 119 5.67 -5.60 3.42
N VAL A 120 6.04 -5.03 4.57
CA VAL A 120 5.40 -3.83 5.11
C VAL A 120 5.78 -2.62 4.25
N GLY A 121 7.05 -2.50 3.85
CA GLY A 121 7.53 -1.49 2.91
C GLY A 121 6.84 -1.59 1.55
N VAL A 122 6.78 -2.79 0.98
CA VAL A 122 6.11 -3.06 -0.31
C VAL A 122 4.64 -2.61 -0.29
N LEU A 123 3.89 -2.98 0.75
CA LEU A 123 2.49 -2.55 0.86
C LEU A 123 2.35 -1.02 1.01
N LYS A 124 3.25 -0.36 1.75
CA LYS A 124 3.24 1.11 1.87
C LYS A 124 3.46 1.75 0.51
N ASP A 125 4.49 1.32 -0.20
CA ASP A 125 4.82 1.85 -1.52
C ASP A 125 3.68 1.63 -2.51
N TYR A 126 2.98 0.49 -2.40
CA TYR A 126 1.79 0.22 -3.19
C TYR A 126 0.66 1.21 -2.90
N PHE A 127 0.31 1.43 -1.63
CA PHE A 127 -0.76 2.39 -1.26
C PHE A 127 -0.39 3.85 -1.55
N ASP A 128 0.90 4.21 -1.45
CA ASP A 128 1.37 5.55 -1.81
C ASP A 128 1.26 5.82 -3.32
N ARG A 129 1.33 4.78 -4.17
CA ARG A 129 1.17 4.87 -5.62
C ARG A 129 -0.29 4.74 -6.08
N TYR A 130 -1.04 3.84 -5.46
CA TYR A 130 -2.40 3.49 -5.85
C TYR A 130 -3.39 3.91 -4.77
N TYR A 131 -4.19 4.93 -5.08
CA TYR A 131 -5.28 5.33 -4.20
C TYR A 131 -6.45 4.34 -4.32
N LEU A 132 -6.64 3.52 -3.28
CA LEU A 132 -7.72 2.54 -3.23
C LEU A 132 -8.85 3.02 -2.31
N GLU A 133 -9.85 3.71 -2.88
CA GLU A 133 -10.96 4.33 -2.13
C GLU A 133 -11.72 3.37 -1.20
N ASP A 134 -11.85 2.10 -1.59
CA ASP A 134 -12.65 1.11 -0.85
C ASP A 134 -11.84 0.19 0.06
N MET A 135 -10.51 0.24 -0.02
CA MET A 135 -9.66 -0.68 0.70
C MET A 135 -9.21 -0.08 2.04
N GLN A 136 -9.65 -0.70 3.14
CA GLN A 136 -9.21 -0.31 4.47
C GLN A 136 -7.77 -0.77 4.70
N GLU A 137 -6.79 0.06 4.33
CA GLU A 137 -5.35 -0.21 4.41
C GLU A 137 -4.93 -0.85 5.74
N TYR A 138 -5.38 -0.28 6.86
CA TYR A 138 -5.07 -0.80 8.19
C TYR A 138 -5.48 -2.27 8.38
N LYS A 139 -6.56 -2.73 7.71
CA LYS A 139 -6.97 -4.13 7.75
C LYS A 139 -6.01 -5.02 6.97
N MET A 140 -5.45 -4.55 5.85
CA MET A 140 -4.41 -5.31 5.15
C MET A 140 -3.19 -5.53 6.06
N PHE A 141 -2.70 -4.48 6.71
CA PHE A 141 -1.57 -4.62 7.63
C PHE A 141 -1.90 -5.48 8.86
N ALA A 142 -3.14 -5.43 9.37
CA ALA A 142 -3.57 -6.34 10.44
C ALA A 142 -3.61 -7.80 9.98
N VAL A 143 -4.05 -8.08 8.74
CA VAL A 143 -4.03 -9.42 8.15
C VAL A 143 -2.60 -9.88 7.89
N LEU A 144 -1.73 -9.03 7.36
CA LEU A 144 -0.30 -9.30 7.20
C LEU A 144 0.34 -9.68 8.55
N SER A 145 0.00 -8.96 9.62
CA SER A 145 0.47 -9.29 10.98
C SER A 145 0.08 -10.72 11.38
N LEU A 146 -1.18 -11.11 11.22
CA LEU A 146 -1.65 -12.47 11.53
C LEU A 146 -1.01 -13.53 10.62
N TRP A 147 -0.77 -13.21 9.34
CA TRP A 147 -0.04 -14.08 8.43
C TRP A 147 1.41 -14.29 8.92
N LYS A 148 2.15 -13.23 9.26
CA LYS A 148 3.51 -13.37 9.77
C LYS A 148 3.57 -14.12 11.11
N ILE A 149 2.53 -14.06 11.93
CA ILE A 149 2.40 -14.94 13.11
C ILE A 149 2.30 -16.40 12.68
N ALA A 150 1.48 -16.73 11.68
CA ALA A 150 1.37 -18.10 11.19
C ALA A 150 2.71 -18.62 10.62
N ASP A 151 3.41 -17.81 9.83
CA ASP A 151 4.76 -18.14 9.35
C ASP A 151 5.72 -18.41 10.54
N CYS A 152 5.71 -17.52 11.55
CA CYS A 152 6.51 -17.70 12.76
C CYS A 152 6.21 -19.03 13.46
N LEU A 153 4.92 -19.38 13.62
CA LEU A 153 4.52 -20.64 14.26
C LEU A 153 5.00 -21.85 13.48
N ASN A 154 4.84 -21.84 12.16
CA ASN A 154 5.28 -22.93 11.29
C ASN A 154 6.80 -23.18 11.45
N TRP A 155 7.60 -22.13 11.53
CA TRP A 155 9.04 -22.24 11.77
C TRP A 155 9.41 -22.71 13.19
N THR A 156 8.56 -22.44 14.19
CA THR A 156 8.77 -22.96 15.57
C THR A 156 8.32 -24.41 15.74
N GLU A 157 7.33 -24.86 14.96
CA GLU A 157 6.80 -26.22 15.02
C GLU A 157 7.62 -27.20 14.17
N TYR A 158 8.31 -26.69 13.13
CA TYR A 158 9.29 -27.47 12.38
C TYR A 158 10.33 -28.04 13.34
N LYS A 159 10.46 -29.38 13.41
CA LYS A 159 11.38 -30.10 14.32
C LYS A 159 12.61 -30.65 13.60
N PRO A 160 13.60 -29.82 13.28
CA PRO A 160 14.84 -30.32 12.74
C PRO A 160 15.84 -30.64 13.87
N THR A 161 17.03 -31.14 13.53
CA THR A 161 18.07 -31.53 14.50
C THR A 161 18.55 -30.31 15.33
N TYR A 162 19.26 -30.53 16.45
CA TYR A 162 19.61 -29.47 17.43
C TYR A 162 20.31 -28.22 16.81
N LYS A 163 21.04 -28.36 15.70
CA LYS A 163 21.64 -27.24 14.96
C LYS A 163 20.65 -26.49 14.08
N GLU A 164 19.71 -27.20 13.48
CA GLU A 164 18.68 -26.63 12.62
C GLU A 164 17.60 -25.90 13.44
N ASN A 165 17.42 -26.28 14.72
CA ASN A 165 16.54 -25.57 15.66
C ASN A 165 16.96 -24.11 15.89
N ALA A 166 18.26 -23.82 15.89
CA ALA A 166 18.75 -22.44 16.07
C ALA A 166 18.43 -21.56 14.86
N ILE A 167 18.53 -22.13 13.64
CA ILE A 167 18.19 -21.44 12.39
C ILE A 167 16.68 -21.19 12.32
N GLY A 168 15.86 -22.22 12.59
CA GLY A 168 14.41 -22.06 12.61
C GLY A 168 13.92 -21.02 13.62
N LEU A 169 14.53 -20.97 14.81
CA LEU A 169 14.19 -19.95 15.81
C LEU A 169 14.59 -18.53 15.36
N SER A 170 15.75 -18.37 14.72
CA SER A 170 16.20 -17.09 14.16
C SER A 170 15.27 -16.60 13.05
N ILE A 171 14.83 -17.51 12.17
CA ILE A 171 13.87 -17.20 11.10
C ILE A 171 12.51 -16.81 11.72
N ALA A 172 12.04 -17.58 12.69
CA ALA A 172 10.79 -17.30 13.41
C ALA A 172 10.82 -15.94 14.14
N GLU A 173 11.97 -15.55 14.71
CA GLU A 173 12.16 -14.22 15.32
C GLU A 173 12.01 -13.09 14.27
N GLY A 174 12.52 -13.31 13.06
CA GLY A 174 12.32 -12.40 11.93
C GLY A 174 10.83 -12.20 11.62
N TYR A 175 10.06 -13.29 11.51
CA TYR A 175 8.62 -13.21 11.30
C TYR A 175 7.87 -12.56 12.46
N ALA A 176 8.27 -12.84 13.70
CA ALA A 176 7.68 -12.21 14.88
C ALA A 176 7.89 -10.69 14.87
N SER A 177 9.06 -10.22 14.43
CA SER A 177 9.37 -8.81 14.28
C SER A 177 8.53 -8.17 13.18
N LYS A 178 8.47 -8.79 11.99
CA LYS A 178 7.62 -8.32 10.88
C LYS A 178 6.14 -8.26 11.26
N ALA A 179 5.66 -9.23 12.03
CA ALA A 179 4.28 -9.23 12.54
C ALA A 179 4.00 -8.02 13.44
N LEU A 180 4.95 -7.65 14.30
CA LEU A 180 4.85 -6.47 15.17
C LEU A 180 4.88 -5.18 14.36
N ASP A 181 5.76 -5.06 13.37
CA ASP A 181 5.86 -3.88 12.51
C ASP A 181 4.57 -3.64 11.71
N ALA A 182 4.03 -4.71 11.12
CA ALA A 182 2.74 -4.67 10.42
C ALA A 182 1.61 -4.21 11.35
N LEU A 183 1.52 -4.75 12.58
CA LEU A 183 0.51 -4.33 13.55
C LEU A 183 0.67 -2.86 13.94
N CYS A 184 1.89 -2.43 14.28
CA CYS A 184 2.16 -1.05 14.66
C CYS A 184 1.75 -0.07 13.55
N TYR A 185 1.98 -0.43 12.30
CA TYR A 185 1.57 0.37 11.16
C TYR A 185 0.05 0.38 10.97
N ALA A 186 -0.62 -0.78 11.11
CA ALA A 186 -2.08 -0.87 11.08
C ALA A 186 -2.75 0.05 12.13
N GLU A 187 -2.25 0.02 13.37
CA GLU A 187 -2.78 0.85 14.45
C GLU A 187 -2.52 2.34 14.22
N ARG A 188 -1.35 2.68 13.65
CA ARG A 188 -1.04 4.05 13.25
C ARG A 188 -2.02 4.57 12.20
N LEU A 189 -2.30 3.79 11.15
CA LEU A 189 -3.27 4.15 10.11
C LEU A 189 -4.67 4.38 10.71
N LEU A 190 -5.13 3.45 11.55
CA LEU A 190 -6.43 3.60 12.22
C LEU A 190 -6.49 4.86 13.10
N ALA A 191 -5.39 5.23 13.76
CA ALA A 191 -5.30 6.45 14.57
C ALA A 191 -5.29 7.75 13.72
N ILE A 192 -4.82 7.68 12.47
CA ILE A 192 -4.73 8.84 11.57
C ILE A 192 -6.07 9.10 10.85
N GLN A 193 -6.86 8.06 10.53
CA GLN A 193 -8.12 8.20 9.80
C GLN A 193 -9.09 9.28 10.34
N PRO A 194 -9.34 9.39 11.67
CA PRO A 194 -10.20 10.45 12.20
C PRO A 194 -9.63 11.86 11.96
N LEU A 195 -8.30 12.01 12.03
CA LEU A 195 -7.62 13.29 11.84
C LEU A 195 -7.73 13.76 10.39
N GLU A 196 -7.60 12.85 9.43
CA GLU A 196 -7.76 13.16 8.01
C GLU A 196 -9.20 13.60 7.70
N SER A 197 -10.19 12.91 8.26
CA SER A 197 -11.60 13.32 8.13
C SER A 197 -11.88 14.71 8.73
N GLU A 198 -11.27 15.04 9.87
CA GLU A 198 -11.37 16.38 10.45
C GLU A 198 -10.69 17.44 9.58
N LEU A 199 -9.50 17.16 9.06
CA LEU A 199 -8.76 18.07 8.20
C LEU A 199 -9.53 18.35 6.89
N GLU A 200 -10.15 17.32 6.30
CA GLU A 200 -10.99 17.47 5.11
C GLU A 200 -12.21 18.36 5.38
N LYS A 201 -12.86 18.20 6.54
CA LYS A 201 -13.97 19.07 6.97
C LYS A 201 -13.51 20.53 7.09
N TYR A 202 -12.36 20.78 7.72
CA TYR A 202 -11.82 22.13 7.85
C TYR A 202 -11.46 22.74 6.50
N SER A 203 -10.87 21.96 5.60
CA SER A 203 -10.56 22.37 4.22
C SER A 203 -11.83 22.80 3.46
N LYS A 204 -12.89 21.99 3.54
CA LYS A 204 -14.21 22.32 2.94
C LYS A 204 -14.80 23.61 3.52
N GLN A 205 -14.74 23.81 4.83
CA GLN A 205 -15.21 25.05 5.48
C GLN A 205 -14.42 26.28 5.04
N LEU A 206 -13.10 26.16 4.90
CA LEU A 206 -12.23 27.24 4.43
C LEU A 206 -12.58 27.63 2.98
N ASN A 207 -12.76 26.65 2.10
CA ASN A 207 -13.14 26.90 0.71
C ASN A 207 -14.50 27.59 0.61
N GLN A 208 -15.50 27.15 1.38
CA GLN A 208 -16.81 27.81 1.44
C GLN A 208 -16.71 29.27 1.90
N ARG A 209 -15.92 29.54 2.95
CA ARG A 209 -15.70 30.91 3.44
C ARG A 209 -15.00 31.79 2.41
N ASN A 210 -14.05 31.23 1.66
CA ASN A 210 -13.35 31.94 0.59
C ASN A 210 -14.32 32.28 -0.55
N GLU A 211 -15.19 31.36 -0.95
CA GLU A 211 -16.23 31.61 -1.95
C GLU A 211 -17.23 32.70 -1.51
N GLU A 212 -17.64 32.70 -0.24
CA GLU A 212 -18.49 33.75 0.34
C GLU A 212 -17.80 35.12 0.31
N MET A 213 -16.52 35.16 0.68
CA MET A 213 -15.71 36.39 0.62
C MET A 213 -15.58 36.93 -0.81
N VAL A 214 -15.36 36.07 -1.81
CA VAL A 214 -15.29 36.48 -3.22
C VAL A 214 -16.62 37.09 -3.67
N LYS A 215 -17.76 36.46 -3.34
CA LYS A 215 -19.09 37.00 -3.65
C LYS A 215 -19.35 38.36 -3.01
N LEU A 216 -18.91 38.55 -1.76
CA LEU A 216 -19.03 39.84 -1.08
C LEU A 216 -18.16 40.93 -1.72
N VAL A 217 -16.99 40.60 -2.25
CA VAL A 217 -16.13 41.55 -2.97
C VAL A 217 -16.79 41.94 -4.30
N GLU A 218 -17.30 40.98 -5.08
CA GLU A 218 -17.95 41.24 -6.37
C GLU A 218 -19.17 42.17 -6.24
N VAL A 219 -20.02 41.96 -5.23
CA VAL A 219 -21.20 42.81 -4.97
C VAL A 219 -20.82 44.25 -4.63
N ASN A 220 -19.67 44.45 -3.98
CA ASN A 220 -19.22 45.78 -3.53
C ASN A 220 -18.30 46.50 -4.51
N THR A 221 -17.85 45.84 -5.59
CA THR A 221 -17.15 46.51 -6.69
C THR A 221 -18.14 47.39 -7.46
N PRO A 222 -18.00 48.74 -7.43
CA PRO A 222 -18.87 49.61 -8.21
C PRO A 222 -18.72 49.27 -9.69
N PRO A 223 -19.83 49.27 -10.48
CA PRO A 223 -19.76 49.01 -11.90
C PRO A 223 -18.76 49.98 -12.50
N ALA A 224 -17.76 49.45 -13.21
CA ALA A 224 -16.76 50.27 -13.89
C ALA A 224 -17.53 51.29 -14.72
N LYS A 225 -17.49 52.56 -14.29
CA LYS A 225 -18.10 53.65 -15.05
C LYS A 225 -17.51 53.53 -16.45
N ALA A 226 -18.36 53.29 -17.44
CA ALA A 226 -18.03 53.31 -18.85
C ALA A 226 -17.64 54.75 -19.26
N GLY A 227 -16.58 55.26 -18.66
CA GLY A 227 -15.90 56.48 -19.03
C GLY A 227 -14.89 56.08 -20.08
N GLY A 228 -15.21 56.33 -21.34
CA GLY A 228 -14.28 56.22 -22.45
C GLY A 228 -13.06 57.12 -22.21
N PHE A 229 -12.02 56.57 -21.60
CA PHE A 229 -10.68 57.09 -21.71
C PHE A 229 -9.96 56.25 -22.74
N GLY A 230 -10.02 56.72 -23.99
CA GLY A 230 -9.14 56.28 -25.07
C GLY A 230 -7.70 56.67 -24.76
N LEU A 231 -7.05 55.94 -23.86
CA LEU A 231 -5.61 55.97 -23.72
C LEU A 231 -5.03 54.93 -24.66
N ARG A 232 -4.73 55.43 -25.88
CA ARG A 232 -3.94 54.78 -26.91
C ARG A 232 -2.54 54.52 -26.37
N LEU A 233 -2.34 53.39 -25.67
CA LEU A 233 -1.02 52.90 -25.29
C LEU A 233 -0.28 52.55 -26.59
N LYS A 234 0.70 53.39 -26.95
CA LYS A 234 1.70 53.04 -27.95
C LYS A 234 2.43 51.80 -27.47
N ALA A 235 2.44 50.77 -28.32
CA ALA A 235 3.33 49.62 -28.18
C ALA A 235 4.78 50.11 -28.15
N GLY A 236 5.35 50.18 -26.95
CA GLY A 236 6.79 50.27 -26.76
C GLY A 236 7.34 48.85 -26.85
N SER A 237 8.08 48.58 -27.92
CA SER A 237 8.85 47.35 -28.10
C SER A 237 9.83 47.18 -26.94
N VAL A 238 9.55 46.24 -26.04
CA VAL A 238 10.52 45.79 -25.03
C VAL A 238 11.44 44.79 -25.72
N GLY A 239 12.69 45.23 -25.91
CA GLY A 239 13.75 44.37 -26.41
C GLY A 239 14.01 43.22 -25.43
N THR A 240 14.05 42.02 -25.97
CA THR A 240 14.56 40.82 -25.32
C THR A 240 16.07 40.99 -25.09
N SER A 241 16.47 41.33 -23.86
CA SER A 241 17.87 41.17 -23.42
C SER A 241 17.97 39.85 -22.68
N ALA A 242 18.45 38.83 -23.40
CA ALA A 242 18.90 37.59 -22.81
C ALA A 242 20.28 37.83 -22.19
N ASP A 243 20.38 37.82 -20.87
CA ASP A 243 21.67 37.63 -20.20
C ASP A 243 21.52 36.57 -19.12
N GLY A 244 22.35 35.54 -19.29
CA GLY A 244 22.29 34.30 -18.54
C GLY A 244 22.85 34.41 -17.12
N CYS A 245 22.41 33.46 -16.30
CA CYS A 245 23.13 33.06 -15.09
C CYS A 245 23.25 31.54 -15.12
N ARG A 246 24.45 31.06 -15.49
CA ARG A 246 24.94 29.74 -15.13
C ARG A 246 25.30 29.77 -13.64
N TYR A 247 24.71 28.88 -12.85
CA TYR A 247 25.30 28.49 -11.57
C TYR A 247 25.74 27.03 -11.66
N THR A 248 27.05 26.84 -11.55
CA THR A 248 27.72 25.58 -11.24
C THR A 248 27.77 25.42 -9.72
N THR A 249 27.34 24.26 -9.22
CA THR A 249 27.96 23.52 -8.10
C THR A 249 27.53 22.09 -8.21
#